data_AF-A0A820L839-F1
#
_entry.id   AF-A0A820L839-F1
#
_cell.length_a   1.000
_cell.length_b   1.000
_cell.length_c   1.000
_cell.angle_alpha   90.00
_cell.angle_beta   90.00
_cell.angle_gamma   90.00
#
_symmetry.space_group_name_H-M   'P 1'
#
loop_
_entity.id
_entity.type
_entity.pdbx_description
1 polymer ?
#
loop_
_entity_poly.entity_id
_entity_poly.type
_entity_poly.pdbx_seq_one_letter_code
_entity_poly.pdbx_strand_id
1 'polypeptide(L)' 'MLYNVDDGHRAVLFDCFQGVKLDVIEEGTHFMISWLHRPIIFDIRTRPRSILSITEIK' A
#
# COMPACT_ATOMS: atom_id res chain seq x y z
N MET A 1 -11.15 11.73 10.78
CA MET A 1 -11.30 11.38 9.35
C MET A 1 -10.94 9.91 9.25
N LEU A 2 -11.86 9.08 8.76
CA LEU A 2 -11.74 7.62 8.82
C LEU A 2 -11.47 7.07 7.43
N TYR A 3 -10.73 5.98 7.34
CA TYR A 3 -10.62 5.17 6.13
C TYR A 3 -10.65 3.70 6.49
N ASN A 4 -11.13 2.90 5.55
CA ASN A 4 -11.16 1.45 5.68
C ASN A 4 -10.02 0.84 4.88
N VAL A 5 -9.42 -0.21 5.43
CA VAL A 5 -8.50 -1.09 4.72
C VAL A 5 -9.21 -2.42 4.54
N ASP A 6 -9.49 -2.75 3.28
CA ASP A 6 -10.16 -4.00 2.92
C ASP A 6 -9.22 -5.20 3.07
N ASP A 7 -9.81 -6.38 3.26
CA ASP A 7 -9.06 -7.64 3.34
C ASP A 7 -8.15 -7.85 2.12
N GLY A 8 -6.95 -8.38 2.37
CA GLY A 8 -5.92 -8.55 1.34
C GLY A 8 -5.25 -7.25 0.89
N HIS A 9 -5.50 -6.13 1.57
CA HIS A 9 -4.78 -4.88 1.38
C HIS A 9 -4.06 -4.45 2.65
N ARG A 10 -3.01 -3.65 2.49
CA ARG A 10 -2.32 -2.99 3.60
C ARG A 10 -2.15 -1.52 3.28
N ALA A 11 -2.33 -0.65 4.28
CA ALA A 11 -2.15 0.78 4.10
C ALA A 11 -0.81 1.25 4.66
N VAL A 12 -0.18 2.18 3.96
CA VAL A 12 1.00 2.92 4.44
C VAL A 12 0.60 4.37 4.57
N LEU A 13 0.90 4.98 5.72
CA LEU A 13 0.55 6.37 5.99
C LEU A 13 1.74 7.28 5.65
N PHE A 14 1.51 8.28 4.82
CA PHE A 14 2.48 9.33 4.56
C PHE A 14 2.15 10.54 5.43
N ASP A 15 3.09 10.94 6.26
CA ASP A 15 3.08 12.17 7.05
C ASP A 15 3.72 13.31 6.24
N CYS A 16 3.12 14.49 6.25
CA CYS A 16 3.69 15.68 5.60
C CYS A 16 5.01 16.15 6.22
N PHE A 17 5.30 15.86 7.49
CA PHE A 17 6.54 16.27 8.16
C PHE A 17 7.64 15.21 8.11
N GLN A 18 7.30 13.94 8.33
CA GLN A 18 8.27 12.83 8.42
C GLN A 18 8.32 11.96 7.16
N GLY A 19 7.41 12.16 6.19
CA GLY A 19 7.32 11.34 4.99
C GLY A 19 6.64 10.00 5.26
N VAL A 20 7.21 8.89 4.76
CA VAL A 20 6.63 7.55 4.93
C VAL A 20 6.75 7.07 6.37
N LYS A 21 5.63 6.71 7.00
CA LYS A 21 5.69 5.88 8.21
C LYS A 21 6.12 4.46 7.86
N LEU A 22 7.06 3.92 8.64
CA LEU A 22 7.51 2.53 8.53
C LEU A 22 6.45 1.52 8.96
N ASP A 23 5.54 1.94 9.84
CA ASP A 23 4.44 1.09 10.30
C ASP A 23 3.42 0.88 9.19
N VAL A 24 3.17 -0.40 8.89
CA VAL A 24 2.16 -0.82 7.95
C VAL A 24 0.85 -1.07 8.70
N ILE A 25 -0.21 -0.43 8.24
CA ILE A 25 -1.54 -0.51 8.83
C ILE A 25 -2.28 -1.70 8.23
N GLU A 26 -2.75 -2.58 9.11
CA GLU A 26 -3.47 -3.79 8.77
C GLU A 26 -4.95 -3.51 8.47
N GLU A 27 -5.69 -4.57 8.16
CA GLU A 27 -7.11 -4.53 7.84
C GLU A 27 -7.98 -3.85 8.91
N GLY A 28 -9.08 -3.25 8.48
CA GLY A 28 -10.05 -2.59 9.35
C GLY A 28 -10.12 -1.08 9.19
N THR A 29 -10.88 -0.45 10.09
CA THR A 29 -11.15 0.99 10.03
C THR A 29 -10.13 1.76 10.89
N HIS A 30 -9.39 2.66 10.25
CA HIS A 30 -8.33 3.43 10.88
C HIS A 30 -8.63 4.93 10.84
N PHE A 31 -8.12 5.63 11.84
CA PHE A 31 -8.25 7.09 11.92
C PHE A 31 -7.01 7.77 11.36
N MET A 32 -7.23 8.76 10.50
CA MET A 32 -6.20 9.66 9.99
C MET A 32 -6.58 11.13 10.20
N ILE A 33 -5.60 11.99 9.99
CA ILE A 33 -5.73 13.44 10.06
C ILE A 33 -5.59 13.97 8.63
N SER A 34 -6.65 14.54 8.06
CA SER A 34 -6.75 14.85 6.61
C SER A 34 -5.68 15.77 6.04
N TRP A 35 -5.14 16.66 6.89
CA TRP A 35 -4.17 17.67 6.49
C TRP A 35 -2.73 17.20 6.70
N LEU A 36 -2.50 16.23 7.59
CA LEU A 36 -1.18 15.77 7.96
C LEU A 36 -0.83 14.42 7.32
N HIS A 37 -1.83 13.55 7.19
CA HIS A 37 -1.65 12.15 6.81
C HIS A 37 -2.31 11.87 5.45
N ARG A 38 -1.60 11.16 4.58
CA ARG A 38 -2.11 10.61 3.32
C ARG A 38 -1.98 9.09 3.34
N PRO A 39 -3.07 8.33 3.44
CA PRO A 39 -3.03 6.88 3.37
C PRO A 39 -2.89 6.45 1.92
N ILE A 40 -1.96 5.52 1.68
CA ILE A 40 -1.81 4.83 0.39
C ILE A 40 -2.11 3.36 0.65
N ILE A 41 -3.13 2.84 -0.02
CA ILE A 41 -3.59 1.46 0.13
C ILE A 41 -2.91 0.62 -0.95
N PHE A 42 -2.25 -0.45 -0.54
CA PHE A 42 -1.55 -1.39 -1.41
C PHE A 42 -2.21 -2.76 -1.36
N ASP A 43 -2.32 -3.39 -2.54
CA ASP A 43 -2.70 -4.79 -2.67
C ASP A 43 -1.49 -5.67 -2.32
N ILE A 44 -1.64 -6.52 -1.30
CA ILE A 44 -0.58 -7.46 -0.88
C ILE A 44 -0.67 -8.81 -1.59
N ARG A 45 -1.65 -9.01 -2.48
CA ARG A 45 -1.83 -10.27 -3.19
C ARG A 45 -0.77 -10.42 -4.27
N THR A 46 -0.14 -11.59 -4.30
CA THR A 46 0.81 -11.96 -5.34
C THR A 46 0.07 -12.18 -6.65
N ARG A 47 0.26 -11.27 -7.61
CA ARG A 47 -0.24 -11.46 -8.97
C ARG A 47 0.82 -12.19 -9.79
N PRO A 48 0.48 -13.27 -10.51
CA PRO A 48 1.44 -13.96 -11.36
C PRO A 48 1.92 -13.00 -12.45
N ARG A 49 3.21 -12.66 -12.43
CA ARG A 49 3.84 -11.86 -13.48
C ARG A 49 4.49 -12.81 -14.48
N SER A 50 3.85 -13.01 -15.64
CA SER A 50 4.47 -13.73 -16.75
C SER A 50 5.52 -12.85 -17.41
N ILE A 51 6.76 -12.94 -16.94
CA ILE A 51 7.92 -12.41 -17.64
C ILE A 51 8.24 -13.35 -18.80
N LEU A 52 7.88 -12.94 -20.02
CA LEU A 52 8.32 -13.61 -21.23
C LEU A 52 9.78 -13.22 -21.47
N SER A 53 10.70 -14.13 -21.13
CA SER A 53 12.12 -13.96 -21.43
C SER A 53 12.34 -14.13 -22.93
N ILE A 54 12.59 -13.03 -23.64
CA ILE A 54 13.09 -13.04 -25.03
C ILE A 54 14.59 -13.39 -25.04
N THR A 55 14.91 -14.59 -24.57
CA THR A 55 16.17 -15.26 -24.89
C THR A 55 15.83 -16.45 -25.74
N GLU A 56 15.18 -16.17 -26.86
CA GLU A 56 15.27 -17.03 -28.02
C GLU A 56 16.73 -16.93 -28.47
N ILE A 57 17.52 -17.93 -28.09
CA ILE A 57 18.86 -18.13 -28.62
C ILE A 57 18.66 -18.39 -30.11
N LYS A 58 18.82 -17.34 -30.92
CA LYS A 58 19.04 -17.47 -32.36
C LYS A 58 20.49 -17.84 -32.62
#